data_AF-A0A162C0V5-F1
#
_entry.id   AF-A0A162C0V5-F1
#
_cell.length_a   1.000
_cell.length_b   1.000
_cell.length_c   1.000
_cell.angle_alpha   90.00
_cell.angle_beta   90.00
_cell.angle_gamma   90.00
#
_symmetry.space_group_name_H-M   'P 1'
#
loop_
_entity.id
_entity.type
_entity.pdbx_description
1 polymer ?
#
loop_
_entity_poly.entity_id
_entity_poly.type
_entity_poly.pdbx_seq_one_letter_code
_entity_poly.pdbx_strand_id
1 'polypeptide(L)'
;MIDESVNLSLVAFLIAVAAKHPSLRGRWTPHRRPIKAKFANGAEMEAQVDGYFAGEDGPIRLILEAKSGLREYHEPQVSMQETAEVVALIMTQDVEPNRPVFVISQDGSRLYITAAIFNKTYLSWIKNKRTKLPSDSFLQMNQYGPWVLTNADSMKEFAETALAIMLAVDS
;
A
#
# COMPACT_ATOMS: atom_id res chain seq x y z
N MET A 1 -2.41 19.37 8.50
CA MET A 1 -3.18 20.36 7.73
C MET A 1 -3.03 20.21 6.22
N ILE A 2 -1.82 20.32 5.61
CA ILE A 2 -1.69 20.14 4.14
C ILE A 2 -1.79 18.65 3.75
N ASP A 3 -1.06 17.76 4.43
CA ASP A 3 -1.07 16.31 4.10
C ASP A 3 -2.45 15.68 4.29
N GLU A 4 -3.23 16.10 5.29
CA GLU A 4 -4.60 15.63 5.51
C GLU A 4 -5.54 16.01 4.36
N SER A 5 -5.38 17.21 3.79
CA SER A 5 -6.15 17.64 2.61
C SER A 5 -5.79 16.80 1.39
N VAL A 6 -4.50 16.54 1.20
CA VAL A 6 -3.98 15.66 0.13
C VAL A 6 -4.57 14.26 0.27
N ASN A 7 -4.47 13.65 1.46
CA ASN A 7 -5.05 12.34 1.77
C ASN A 7 -6.55 12.29 1.47
N LEU A 8 -7.32 13.24 2.02
CA LEU A 8 -8.77 13.29 1.80
C LEU A 8 -9.13 13.44 0.33
N SER A 9 -8.37 14.22 -0.44
CA SER A 9 -8.60 14.38 -1.88
C SER A 9 -8.36 13.08 -2.67
N LEU A 10 -7.29 12.36 -2.35
CA LEU A 10 -6.96 11.08 -2.99
C LEU A 10 -8.01 10.02 -2.63
N VAL A 11 -8.39 9.93 -1.36
CA VAL A 11 -9.44 9.02 -0.90
C VAL A 11 -10.77 9.32 -1.59
N ALA A 12 -11.18 10.59 -1.67
CA ALA A 12 -12.41 10.98 -2.35
C ALA A 12 -12.40 10.60 -3.84
N PHE A 13 -11.25 10.80 -4.51
CA PHE A 13 -11.06 10.36 -5.89
C PHE A 13 -11.21 8.85 -6.05
N LEU A 14 -10.54 8.06 -5.21
CA LEU A 14 -10.58 6.60 -5.27
C LEU A 14 -11.98 6.04 -4.90
N ILE A 15 -12.73 6.71 -4.02
CA ILE A 15 -14.15 6.40 -3.76
C ILE A 15 -14.97 6.62 -5.03
N ALA A 16 -14.77 7.74 -5.74
CA ALA A 16 -15.50 8.03 -6.97
C ALA A 16 -15.18 7.02 -8.08
N VAL A 17 -13.93 6.56 -8.17
CA VAL A 17 -13.52 5.49 -9.09
C VAL A 17 -14.20 4.17 -8.71
N ALA A 18 -14.17 3.77 -7.44
CA ALA A 18 -14.78 2.53 -6.96
C ALA A 18 -16.31 2.51 -7.12
N ALA A 19 -16.98 3.66 -6.94
CA ALA A 19 -18.43 3.79 -7.05
C ALA A 19 -18.98 3.42 -8.44
N LYS A 20 -18.14 3.34 -9.48
CA LYS A 20 -18.52 2.89 -10.82
C LYS A 20 -18.69 1.37 -10.93
N HIS A 21 -18.25 0.59 -9.93
CA HIS A 21 -18.29 -0.87 -9.95
C HIS A 21 -18.98 -1.44 -8.70
N PRO A 22 -20.30 -1.72 -8.77
CA PRO A 22 -21.08 -2.26 -7.64
C PRO A 22 -20.62 -3.64 -7.14
N SER A 23 -19.76 -4.34 -7.87
CA SER A 23 -19.17 -5.61 -7.46
C SER A 23 -18.10 -5.46 -6.37
N LEU A 24 -17.51 -4.27 -6.22
CA LEU A 24 -16.57 -4.00 -5.15
C LEU A 24 -17.30 -4.01 -3.80
N ARG A 25 -16.82 -4.85 -2.89
CA ARG A 25 -17.29 -4.97 -1.51
C ARG A 25 -16.43 -4.14 -0.56
N GLY A 26 -15.17 -3.90 -0.93
CA GLY A 26 -14.27 -3.06 -0.16
C GLY A 26 -14.62 -1.58 -0.24
N ARG A 27 -14.16 -0.82 0.76
CA ARG A 27 -14.34 0.63 0.86
C ARG A 27 -13.03 1.30 1.19
N TRP A 28 -12.80 2.46 0.57
CA TRP A 28 -11.70 3.34 0.94
C TRP A 28 -12.03 4.09 2.23
N THR A 29 -11.06 4.12 3.14
CA THR A 29 -11.18 4.74 4.44
C THR A 29 -9.98 5.68 4.66
N PRO A 30 -10.19 6.98 4.99
CA PRO A 30 -9.11 7.92 5.32
C PRO A 30 -8.64 7.79 6.78
N HIS A 31 -9.10 6.76 7.50
CA HIS A 31 -8.77 6.56 8.89
C HIS A 31 -7.35 6.02 9.01
N ARG A 32 -6.49 6.77 9.70
CA ARG A 32 -5.15 6.31 10.05
C ARG A 32 -5.23 5.07 10.93
N ARG A 33 -4.56 3.99 10.53
CA ARG A 33 -4.58 2.72 11.26
C ARG A 33 -3.16 2.27 11.61
N PRO A 34 -2.80 2.18 12.90
CA PRO A 34 -1.53 1.58 13.29
C PRO A 34 -1.56 0.07 13.05
N ILE A 35 -0.48 -0.47 12.51
CA ILE A 35 -0.24 -1.89 12.27
C ILE A 35 0.99 -2.29 13.08
N LYS A 36 0.80 -3.12 14.11
CA LYS A 36 1.84 -3.55 15.04
C LYS A 36 2.34 -4.95 14.71
N ALA A 37 3.54 -5.05 14.15
CA ALA A 37 4.23 -6.32 13.97
C ALA A 37 5.05 -6.69 15.21
N LYS A 38 4.95 -7.97 15.60
CA LYS A 38 5.78 -8.57 16.65
C LYS A 38 6.70 -9.60 16.04
N PHE A 39 7.98 -9.52 16.35
CA PHE A 39 9.00 -10.45 15.90
C PHE A 39 9.32 -11.45 17.00
N ALA A 40 9.79 -12.64 16.62
CA ALA A 40 10.00 -13.74 17.57
C ALA A 40 11.06 -13.45 18.64
N ASN A 41 11.97 -12.51 18.40
CA ASN A 41 12.96 -12.05 19.38
C ASN A 41 12.38 -11.05 20.40
N GLY A 42 11.07 -10.80 20.37
CA GLY A 42 10.38 -9.83 21.23
C GLY A 42 10.45 -8.39 20.74
N ALA A 43 11.13 -8.11 19.62
CA ALA A 43 11.10 -6.79 19.01
C ALA A 43 9.71 -6.49 18.44
N GLU A 44 9.32 -5.22 18.45
CA GLU A 44 8.08 -4.73 17.90
C GLU A 44 8.35 -3.61 16.88
N MET A 45 7.53 -3.55 15.84
CA MET A 45 7.52 -2.46 14.86
C MET A 45 6.08 -2.01 14.68
N GLU A 46 5.86 -0.70 14.74
CA GLU A 46 4.58 -0.09 14.43
C GLU A 46 4.73 0.75 13.16
N ALA A 47 3.87 0.50 12.18
CA ALA A 47 3.72 1.33 11.00
C ALA A 47 2.31 1.92 10.97
N GLN A 48 2.17 3.16 10.52
CA GLN A 48 0.88 3.86 10.51
C GLN A 48 0.54 4.24 9.09
N VAL A 49 -0.55 3.68 8.57
CA VAL A 49 -1.02 4.00 7.22
C VAL A 49 -1.92 5.25 7.23
N ASP A 50 -1.87 6.06 6.18
CA ASP A 50 -2.74 7.24 6.02
C ASP A 50 -4.18 6.90 5.62
N GLY A 51 -4.35 5.79 4.91
CA GLY A 51 -5.64 5.23 4.54
C GLY A 51 -5.52 3.80 4.05
N TYR A 52 -6.65 3.16 3.78
CA TYR A 52 -6.66 1.80 3.27
C TYR A 52 -7.96 1.44 2.56
N PHE A 53 -7.91 0.39 1.74
CA PHE A 53 -9.07 -0.30 1.18
C PHE A 53 -9.25 -1.65 1.89
N ALA A 54 -10.44 -1.89 2.43
CA ALA A 54 -10.80 -3.15 3.09
C ALA A 54 -12.30 -3.43 2.97
N GLY A 55 -12.71 -4.69 3.15
CA GLY A 55 -14.11 -5.03 3.40
C GLY A 55 -14.58 -4.58 4.78
N GLU A 56 -15.88 -4.62 5.04
CA GLU A 56 -16.45 -4.39 6.37
C GLU A 56 -15.82 -5.36 7.39
N ASP A 57 -15.16 -4.81 8.41
CA ASP A 57 -14.36 -5.53 9.42
C ASP A 57 -13.28 -6.49 8.87
N GLY A 58 -12.90 -6.33 7.60
CA GLY A 58 -11.97 -7.21 6.90
C GLY A 58 -10.49 -6.84 7.03
N PRO A 59 -9.58 -7.70 6.53
CA PRO A 59 -8.17 -7.37 6.40
C PRO A 59 -7.97 -6.21 5.43
N ILE A 60 -6.93 -5.41 5.66
CA ILE A 60 -6.46 -4.40 4.71
C ILE A 60 -6.00 -5.10 3.43
N ARG A 61 -6.47 -4.61 2.28
CA ARG A 61 -6.15 -5.15 0.94
C ARG A 61 -5.30 -4.20 0.10
N LEU A 62 -5.47 -2.89 0.30
CA LEU A 62 -4.61 -1.84 -0.26
C LEU A 62 -4.23 -0.87 0.83
N ILE A 63 -2.99 -0.41 0.80
CA ILE A 63 -2.48 0.69 1.64
C ILE A 63 -2.56 1.98 0.83
N LEU A 64 -2.85 3.10 1.50
CA LEU A 64 -2.82 4.43 0.92
C LEU A 64 -1.92 5.35 1.75
N GLU A 65 -0.98 6.01 1.07
CA GLU A 65 -0.04 6.98 1.64
C GLU A 65 -0.13 8.33 0.93
N ALA A 66 -0.09 9.43 1.68
CA ALA A 66 -0.29 10.77 1.12
C ALA A 66 0.67 11.80 1.72
N LYS A 67 1.50 12.39 0.87
CA LYS A 67 2.48 13.42 1.23
C LYS A 67 2.33 14.64 0.34
N SER A 68 2.39 15.83 0.92
CA SER A 68 2.30 17.09 0.18
C SER A 68 3.58 17.48 -0.57
N GLY A 69 4.74 16.96 -0.14
CA GLY A 69 6.04 17.19 -0.80
C GLY A 69 6.32 16.20 -1.94
N LEU A 70 7.17 16.59 -2.88
CA LEU A 70 7.66 15.68 -3.91
C LEU A 70 8.52 14.57 -3.28
N ARG A 71 8.36 13.34 -3.77
CA ARG A 71 9.05 12.14 -3.27
C ARG A 71 10.56 12.31 -3.15
N GLU A 72 11.18 12.91 -4.18
CA GLU A 72 12.63 13.12 -4.27
C GLU A 72 13.24 13.93 -3.11
N TYR A 73 12.46 14.74 -2.41
CA TYR A 73 12.92 15.49 -1.24
C TYR A 73 12.92 14.68 0.06
N HIS A 74 12.32 13.49 0.02
CA HIS A 74 12.08 12.65 1.19
C HIS A 74 12.58 11.22 1.01
N GLU A 75 13.29 10.92 -0.08
CA GLU A 75 13.99 9.64 -0.22
C GLU A 75 15.31 9.64 0.57
N PRO A 76 15.68 8.53 1.23
CA PRO A 76 15.06 7.20 1.16
C PRO A 76 13.89 6.96 2.15
N GLN A 77 13.52 7.97 2.96
CA GLN A 77 12.59 7.80 4.08
C GLN A 77 11.18 7.39 3.63
N VAL A 78 10.70 7.88 2.48
CA VAL A 78 9.42 7.44 1.91
C VAL A 78 9.44 5.95 1.61
N SER A 79 10.45 5.48 0.87
CA SER A 79 10.59 4.06 0.53
C SER A 79 10.72 3.18 1.78
N MET A 80 11.48 3.64 2.79
CA MET A 80 11.61 2.92 4.06
C MET A 80 10.28 2.82 4.81
N GLN A 81 9.48 3.88 4.83
CA GLN A 81 8.18 3.90 5.48
C GLN A 81 7.19 2.96 4.76
N GLU A 82 7.03 3.08 3.45
CA GLU A 82 6.12 2.22 2.66
C GLU A 82 6.51 0.74 2.80
N THR A 83 7.82 0.45 2.86
CA THR A 83 8.32 -0.91 3.11
C THR A 83 7.95 -1.39 4.53
N ALA A 84 8.08 -0.54 5.54
CA ALA A 84 7.72 -0.88 6.91
C ALA A 84 6.21 -1.16 7.06
N GLU A 85 5.35 -0.42 6.36
CA GLU A 85 3.89 -0.65 6.34
C GLU A 85 3.54 -1.99 5.71
N VAL A 86 4.14 -2.32 4.56
CA VAL A 86 3.98 -3.64 3.93
C VAL A 86 4.47 -4.74 4.86
N VAL A 87 5.65 -4.59 5.46
CA VAL A 87 6.21 -5.57 6.40
C VAL A 87 5.29 -5.75 7.62
N ALA A 88 4.74 -4.66 8.15
CA ALA A 88 3.80 -4.73 9.27
C ALA A 88 2.52 -5.48 8.88
N LEU A 89 1.99 -5.22 7.69
CA LEU A 89 0.81 -5.86 7.16
C LEU A 89 0.99 -7.38 6.99
N ILE A 90 2.06 -7.82 6.30
CA ILE A 90 2.30 -9.25 6.06
C ILE A 90 2.60 -10.05 7.34
N MET A 91 3.09 -9.37 8.38
CA MET A 91 3.33 -9.96 9.69
C MET A 91 2.04 -10.12 10.50
N THR A 92 1.05 -9.26 10.30
CA THR A 92 -0.18 -9.21 11.09
C THR A 92 -1.37 -9.89 10.42
N GLN A 93 -1.38 -10.00 9.09
CA GLN A 93 -2.43 -10.63 8.31
C GLN A 93 -1.96 -11.95 7.67
N ASP A 94 -2.92 -12.81 7.34
CA ASP A 94 -2.65 -13.94 6.47
C ASP A 94 -2.66 -13.46 5.02
N VAL A 95 -1.49 -13.46 4.40
CA VAL A 95 -1.27 -12.96 3.05
C VAL A 95 -0.73 -14.09 2.19
N GLU A 96 -1.27 -14.23 0.99
CA GLU A 96 -0.85 -15.26 0.04
C GLU A 96 0.53 -14.91 -0.52
N PRO A 97 1.55 -15.78 -0.38
CA PRO A 97 2.84 -15.55 -1.02
C PRO A 97 2.69 -15.47 -2.54
N ASN A 98 3.51 -14.64 -3.19
CA ASN A 98 3.47 -14.33 -4.62
C ASN A 98 2.20 -13.58 -5.10
N ARG A 99 1.23 -13.30 -4.21
CA ARG A 99 0.19 -12.31 -4.47
C ARG A 99 0.70 -10.94 -4.01
N PRO A 100 0.73 -9.92 -4.88
CA PRO A 100 1.26 -8.62 -4.48
C PRO A 100 0.42 -7.97 -3.39
N VAL A 101 1.09 -7.31 -2.44
CA VAL A 101 0.49 -6.26 -1.60
C VAL A 101 0.66 -4.95 -2.35
N PHE A 102 -0.39 -4.17 -2.49
CA PHE A 102 -0.34 -2.91 -3.23
C PHE A 102 -0.40 -1.70 -2.29
N VAL A 103 0.45 -0.73 -2.57
CA VAL A 103 0.44 0.61 -1.96
C VAL A 103 0.09 1.61 -3.05
N ILE A 104 -0.94 2.42 -2.83
CA ILE A 104 -1.21 3.60 -3.65
C ILE A 104 -0.66 4.80 -2.90
N SER A 105 0.24 5.57 -3.52
CA SER A 105 0.80 6.74 -2.86
C SER A 105 0.71 8.01 -3.69
N GLN A 106 0.56 9.13 -3.00
CA GLN A 106 0.68 10.47 -3.57
C GLN A 106 1.83 11.22 -2.91
N ASP A 107 2.74 11.74 -3.72
CA ASP A 107 3.81 12.62 -3.29
C ASP A 107 3.76 13.92 -4.10
N GLY A 108 3.22 14.97 -3.48
CA GLY A 108 2.96 16.25 -4.13
C GLY A 108 1.91 16.11 -5.24
N SER A 109 2.30 16.41 -6.48
CA SER A 109 1.43 16.34 -7.66
C SER A 109 1.56 15.04 -8.45
N ARG A 110 2.19 14.02 -7.87
CA ARG A 110 2.49 12.74 -8.52
C ARG A 110 1.88 11.57 -7.75
N LEU A 111 1.25 10.68 -8.48
CA LEU A 111 0.69 9.43 -7.97
C LEU A 111 1.58 8.25 -8.37
N TYR A 112 1.62 7.26 -7.49
CA TYR A 112 2.40 6.04 -7.64
C TYR A 112 1.56 4.83 -7.20
N ILE A 113 1.90 3.68 -7.76
CA ILE A 113 1.39 2.39 -7.33
C ILE A 113 2.61 1.50 -7.12
N THR A 114 2.76 0.93 -5.94
CA THR A 114 3.84 0.01 -5.62
C THR A 114 3.29 -1.39 -5.40
N ALA A 115 3.79 -2.36 -6.17
CA ALA A 115 3.51 -3.78 -5.99
C ALA A 115 4.64 -4.42 -5.15
N ALA A 116 4.32 -4.73 -3.90
CA ALA A 116 5.18 -5.45 -2.98
C ALA A 116 5.09 -6.96 -3.24
N ILE A 117 6.17 -7.53 -3.78
CA ILE A 117 6.25 -8.95 -4.14
C ILE A 117 7.19 -9.68 -3.17
N PHE A 118 6.69 -10.76 -2.59
CA PHE A 118 7.45 -11.63 -1.70
C PHE A 118 7.02 -13.08 -1.90
N ASN A 119 7.94 -14.00 -1.68
CA ASN A 119 7.69 -15.43 -1.81
C ASN A 119 7.49 -16.10 -0.44
N LYS A 120 7.17 -17.40 -0.46
CA LYS A 120 6.99 -18.20 0.78
C LYS A 120 8.27 -18.26 1.61
N THR A 121 9.44 -18.18 0.99
CA THR A 121 10.74 -18.17 1.67
C THR A 121 10.90 -16.91 2.52
N TYR A 122 10.59 -15.74 1.97
CA TYR A 122 10.56 -14.47 2.69
C TYR A 122 9.58 -14.52 3.87
N LEU A 123 8.34 -14.94 3.60
CA LEU A 123 7.30 -15.01 4.62
C LEU A 123 7.68 -15.95 5.78
N SER A 124 8.30 -17.08 5.45
CA SER A 124 8.79 -18.02 6.47
C SER A 124 9.94 -17.44 7.27
N TRP A 125 10.86 -16.70 6.64
CA TRP A 125 11.99 -16.06 7.34
C TRP A 125 11.51 -14.96 8.29
N ILE A 126 10.67 -14.04 7.81
CA ILE A 126 10.22 -12.90 8.63
C ILE A 126 9.32 -13.33 9.80
N LYS A 127 8.58 -14.43 9.64
CA LYS A 127 7.80 -15.08 10.72
C LYS A 127 8.63 -16.05 11.57
N ASN A 128 9.97 -15.99 11.50
CA ASN A 128 10.92 -16.82 12.26
C ASN A 128 10.73 -18.35 12.11
N LYS A 129 10.18 -18.79 10.98
CA LYS A 129 10.10 -20.22 10.60
C LYS A 129 11.36 -20.66 9.83
N ARG A 130 12.31 -19.75 9.58
CA ARG A 130 13.57 -19.99 8.87
C ARG A 130 14.66 -19.05 9.37
N THR A 131 15.89 -19.55 9.52
CA THR A 131 17.03 -18.81 10.10
C THR A 131 17.84 -17.99 9.10
N LYS A 132 17.79 -18.33 7.80
CA LYS A 132 18.53 -17.62 6.74
C LYS A 132 17.62 -17.29 5.56
N LEU A 133 17.71 -16.05 5.09
CA LEU A 133 17.05 -15.61 3.87
C LEU A 133 18.04 -15.68 2.69
N PRO A 134 17.73 -16.42 1.61
CA PRO A 134 18.48 -16.33 0.36
C PRO A 134 18.42 -14.91 -0.23
N SER A 135 19.49 -14.46 -0.87
CA SER A 135 19.60 -13.08 -1.38
C SER A 135 18.62 -12.74 -2.51
N ASP A 136 18.05 -13.74 -3.17
CA ASP A 136 17.03 -13.61 -4.22
C ASP A 136 15.59 -13.60 -3.68
N SER A 137 15.43 -13.75 -2.36
CA SER A 137 14.14 -13.92 -1.70
C SER A 137 13.75 -12.72 -0.82
N PHE A 138 14.39 -11.56 -1.00
CA PHE A 138 13.94 -10.32 -0.34
C PHE A 138 12.58 -9.87 -0.87
N LEU A 139 11.83 -9.14 -0.03
CA LEU A 139 10.69 -8.34 -0.46
C LEU A 139 11.16 -7.36 -1.55
N GLN A 140 10.44 -7.33 -2.67
CA GLN A 140 10.69 -6.41 -3.78
C GLN A 140 9.56 -5.38 -3.85
N MET A 141 9.91 -4.10 -3.80
CA MET A 141 8.99 -2.97 -3.91
C MET A 141 9.02 -2.45 -5.35
N ASN A 142 8.13 -2.94 -6.22
CA ASN A 142 8.10 -2.54 -7.62
C ASN A 142 7.16 -1.35 -7.80
N GLN A 143 7.72 -0.15 -7.97
CA GLN A 143 6.97 1.09 -8.12
C GLN A 143 6.67 1.40 -9.59
N TYR A 144 5.47 1.89 -9.84
CA TYR A 144 4.96 2.34 -11.13
C TYR A 144 4.47 3.80 -11.04
N GLY A 145 4.53 4.51 -12.17
CA GLY A 145 4.28 5.95 -12.27
C GLY A 145 5.56 6.72 -12.65
N PRO A 146 5.60 8.05 -12.43
CA PRO A 146 4.55 8.87 -11.82
C PRO A 146 3.38 9.16 -12.79
N TRP A 147 2.15 9.10 -12.28
CA TRP A 147 1.00 9.74 -12.93
C TRP A 147 0.84 11.16 -12.41
N VAL A 148 0.71 12.14 -13.30
CA VAL A 148 0.68 13.56 -12.94
C VAL A 148 -0.77 14.04 -12.77
N LEU A 149 -1.10 14.64 -11.62
CA LEU A 149 -2.47 15.07 -11.28
C LEU A 149 -3.08 16.07 -12.26
N THR A 150 -2.24 16.92 -12.87
CA THR A 150 -2.69 17.95 -13.82
C THR A 150 -2.81 17.45 -15.26
N ASN A 151 -2.50 16.18 -15.52
CA ASN A 151 -2.59 15.57 -16.83
C ASN A 151 -3.79 14.61 -16.90
N ALA A 152 -4.73 14.88 -17.80
CA ALA A 152 -5.96 14.11 -17.92
C ALA A 152 -5.73 12.65 -18.34
N ASP A 153 -4.79 12.39 -19.26
CA ASP A 153 -4.47 11.04 -19.70
C ASP A 153 -3.80 10.23 -18.59
N SER A 154 -2.89 10.86 -17.82
CA SER A 154 -2.30 10.25 -16.62
C SER A 154 -3.35 9.88 -15.59
N MET A 155 -4.30 10.77 -15.30
CA MET A 155 -5.36 10.50 -14.33
C MET A 155 -6.32 9.42 -14.80
N LYS A 156 -6.59 9.35 -16.12
CA LYS A 156 -7.38 8.27 -16.71
C LYS A 156 -6.67 6.92 -16.55
N GLU A 157 -5.40 6.84 -16.94
CA GLU A 157 -4.61 5.61 -16.82
C GLU A 157 -4.47 5.16 -15.36
N PHE A 158 -4.23 6.10 -14.44
CA PHE A 158 -4.19 5.82 -13.01
C PHE A 158 -5.54 5.29 -12.50
N ALA A 159 -6.66 5.93 -12.89
CA ALA A 159 -8.00 5.48 -12.48
C ALA A 159 -8.30 4.06 -12.96
N GLU A 160 -8.02 3.76 -14.23
CA GLU A 160 -8.22 2.44 -14.82
C GLU A 160 -7.35 1.38 -14.11
N THR A 161 -6.09 1.70 -13.86
CA THR A 161 -5.14 0.81 -13.17
C THR A 161 -5.55 0.57 -11.71
N ALA A 162 -5.84 1.63 -10.96
CA ALA A 162 -6.25 1.54 -9.57
C ALA A 162 -7.54 0.72 -9.43
N LEU A 163 -8.51 0.93 -10.31
CA LEU A 163 -9.75 0.15 -10.34
C LEU A 163 -9.51 -1.34 -10.63
N ALA A 164 -8.67 -1.65 -11.62
CA ALA A 164 -8.31 -3.04 -11.93
C ALA A 164 -7.67 -3.74 -10.72
N ILE A 165 -6.80 -3.03 -9.99
CA ILE A 165 -6.20 -3.53 -8.76
C ILE A 165 -7.25 -3.73 -7.66
N MET A 166 -8.14 -2.76 -7.44
CA MET A 166 -9.24 -2.88 -6.46
C MET A 166 -10.05 -4.15 -6.74
N LEU A 167 -10.42 -4.40 -8.00
CA LEU A 167 -11.15 -5.61 -8.40
C LEU A 167 -10.35 -6.89 -8.14
N ALA A 168 -9.04 -6.89 -8.43
CA ALA A 168 -8.18 -8.04 -8.22
C ALA A 168 -7.97 -8.40 -6.74
N VAL A 169 -7.91 -7.41 -5.85
CA VAL A 169 -7.72 -7.63 -4.41
C VAL A 169 -9.03 -7.86 -3.65
N ASP A 170 -10.17 -7.52 -4.24
CA ASP A 170 -11.52 -7.72 -3.69
C ASP A 170 -12.17 -9.04 -4.14
N SER A 171 -11.48 -9.81 -4.99
CA SER A 171 -11.91 -11.13 -5.46
C SER A 171 -11.67 -12.26 -4.45
#